data_AF-A0A957WX19-F1
#
_entry.id   AF-A0A957WX19-F1
#
_cell.length_a   1.000
_cell.length_b   1.000
_cell.length_c   1.000
_cell.angle_alpha   90.00
_cell.angle_beta   90.00
_cell.angle_gamma   90.00
#
_symmetry.space_group_name_H-M   'P 1'
#
loop_
_entity.id
_entity.type
_entity.pdbx_description
1 polymer ?
#
loop_
_entity_poly.entity_id
_entity_poly.type
_entity_poly.pdbx_seq_one_letter_code
_entity_poly.pdbx_strand_id
1 'polypeptide(L)'
;MSLMVVAIILGALILGFYLAHLYVNGDRPVTTTTPVQRTLALTEQARARAEALLQASVTPEEYASLEENGYLEVSSRLFANRVYQIPRKRRRVRVYAVDTHDATKRQKLGELCLIACEPVPDADLVLTHKWLLEADEETYLSTANWISGSWYGGLPV
;
A
#
# COMPACT_ATOMS: atom_id res chain seq x y z
N MET A 1 19.55 1.91 -75.56
CA MET A 1 19.98 2.05 -74.15
C MET A 1 21.07 1.02 -73.89
N SER A 2 22.25 1.43 -73.43
CA SER A 2 23.38 0.53 -73.19
C SER A 2 23.09 -0.43 -72.03
N LEU A 3 23.52 -1.70 -72.14
CA LEU A 3 23.38 -2.74 -71.11
C LEU A 3 23.84 -2.27 -69.72
N MET A 4 24.83 -1.37 -69.65
CA MET A 4 25.28 -0.75 -68.40
C MET A 4 24.17 0.00 -67.66
N VAL A 5 23.33 0.74 -68.38
CA VAL A 5 22.28 1.57 -67.76
C VAL A 5 21.21 0.68 -67.12
N VAL A 6 20.89 -0.44 -67.76
CA VAL A 6 19.90 -1.41 -67.24
C VAL A 6 20.43 -2.11 -65.99
N ALA A 7 21.72 -2.47 -65.95
CA ALA A 7 22.33 -3.11 -64.79
C ALA A 7 22.37 -2.20 -63.55
N ILE A 8 22.64 -0.90 -63.73
CA ILE A 8 22.67 0.08 -62.64
C ILE A 8 21.27 0.27 -62.05
N ILE A 9 20.25 0.38 -62.88
CA ILE A 9 18.86 0.56 -62.43
C ILE A 9 18.39 -0.67 -61.64
N LEU A 10 18.67 -1.88 -62.14
CA LEU A 10 18.34 -3.12 -61.44
C LEU A 10 19.07 -3.23 -60.10
N GLY A 11 20.37 -2.88 -60.04
CA GLY A 11 21.14 -2.88 -58.80
C GLY A 11 20.57 -1.92 -57.75
N ALA A 12 20.18 -0.71 -58.16
CA ALA A 12 19.57 0.28 -57.28
C ALA A 12 18.20 -0.17 -56.75
N LEU A 13 17.38 -0.81 -57.59
CA LEU A 13 16.07 -1.35 -57.20
C LEU A 13 16.21 -2.51 -56.21
N ILE A 14 17.15 -3.43 -56.45
CA ILE A 14 17.42 -4.57 -55.54
C ILE A 14 17.95 -4.06 -54.20
N LEU A 15 18.90 -3.11 -54.21
CA LEU A 15 19.43 -2.52 -52.99
C LEU A 15 18.35 -1.77 -52.20
N GLY A 16 17.50 -0.99 -52.89
CA GLY A 16 16.37 -0.30 -52.27
C GLY A 16 15.37 -1.27 -51.64
N PHE A 17 15.04 -2.36 -52.33
CA PHE A 17 14.17 -3.41 -51.80
C PHE A 17 14.79 -4.10 -50.58
N TYR A 18 16.08 -4.40 -50.63
CA TYR A 18 16.81 -5.04 -49.53
C TYR A 18 16.87 -4.13 -48.29
N LEU A 19 17.13 -2.84 -48.47
CA LEU A 19 17.13 -1.85 -47.39
C LEU A 19 15.74 -1.65 -46.79
N ALA A 20 14.69 -1.60 -47.62
CA ALA A 20 13.31 -1.51 -47.15
C ALA A 20 12.90 -2.76 -46.34
N HIS A 21 13.32 -3.95 -46.79
CA HIS A 21 13.09 -5.20 -46.08
C HIS A 21 13.81 -5.25 -44.72
N LEU A 22 15.06 -4.76 -44.65
CA LEU A 22 15.80 -4.65 -43.38
C LEU A 22 15.18 -3.60 -42.45
N TYR A 23 14.64 -2.51 -42.98
CA TYR A 23 13.99 -1.48 -42.18
C TYR A 23 12.65 -1.96 -41.60
N VAL A 24 11.83 -2.66 -42.40
CA VAL A 24 10.53 -3.19 -41.96
C VAL A 24 10.68 -4.36 -40.98
N ASN A 25 11.74 -5.17 -41.14
CA ASN A 25 12.06 -6.26 -40.22
C ASN A 25 13.03 -5.86 -39.10
N GLY A 26 13.40 -4.59 -39.02
CA GLY A 26 14.12 -4.04 -37.86
C GLY A 26 13.22 -4.18 -36.64
N ASP A 27 13.66 -5.03 -35.71
CA ASP A 27 12.93 -5.49 -34.53
C ASP A 27 11.98 -4.44 -33.95
N ARG A 28 10.68 -4.67 -34.09
CA ARG A 28 9.72 -4.09 -33.16
C ARG A 28 10.09 -4.66 -31.79
N PRO A 29 10.46 -3.84 -30.79
CA PRO A 29 10.74 -4.37 -29.47
C PRO A 29 9.48 -5.09 -29.00
N VAL A 30 9.58 -6.41 -28.88
CA VAL A 30 8.50 -7.25 -28.39
C VAL A 30 8.26 -6.80 -26.95
N THR A 31 7.22 -5.98 -26.76
CA THR A 31 6.72 -5.56 -25.46
C THR A 31 5.91 -6.71 -24.85
N THR A 32 6.50 -7.90 -24.75
CA THR A 32 5.97 -8.95 -23.87
C THR A 32 6.39 -8.60 -22.46
N THR A 33 5.64 -7.70 -21.83
CA THR A 33 5.65 -7.56 -20.38
C THR A 33 5.31 -8.94 -19.83
N THR A 34 6.24 -9.57 -19.11
CA THR A 34 5.99 -10.90 -18.57
C THR A 34 4.81 -10.85 -17.58
N PRO A 35 4.08 -11.94 -17.37
CA PRO A 35 3.00 -11.97 -16.37
C PRO A 35 3.44 -11.45 -14.99
N VAL A 36 4.69 -11.72 -14.61
CA VAL A 36 5.30 -11.22 -13.37
C VAL A 36 5.42 -9.69 -13.37
N GLN A 37 5.96 -9.10 -14.44
CA GLN A 37 6.12 -7.65 -14.57
C GLN A 37 4.76 -6.92 -14.54
N ARG A 38 3.73 -7.51 -15.17
CA ARG A 38 2.37 -6.97 -15.13
C ARG A 38 1.82 -6.98 -13.70
N THR A 39 1.96 -8.08 -12.96
CA THR A 39 1.48 -8.17 -11.56
C THR A 39 2.18 -7.18 -10.65
N LEU A 40 3.49 -6.98 -10.81
CA LEU A 40 4.25 -5.99 -10.04
C LEU A 40 3.77 -4.57 -10.33
N ALA A 41 3.57 -4.22 -11.60
CA ALA A 41 3.07 -2.90 -11.98
C ALA A 41 1.66 -2.63 -11.41
N LEU A 42 0.77 -3.62 -11.44
CA LEU A 42 -0.57 -3.51 -10.86
C LEU A 42 -0.52 -3.35 -9.33
N THR A 43 0.38 -4.08 -8.66
CA THR A 43 0.57 -3.98 -7.20
C THR A 43 1.07 -2.59 -6.80
N GLU A 44 2.01 -2.03 -7.56
CA GLU A 44 2.52 -0.69 -7.30
C GLU A 44 1.45 0.39 -7.53
N GLN A 45 0.63 0.25 -8.58
CA GLN A 45 -0.51 1.14 -8.81
C GLN A 45 -1.55 1.04 -7.68
N ALA A 46 -1.82 -0.15 -7.17
CA ALA A 46 -2.70 -0.32 -6.01
C ALA A 46 -2.12 0.36 -4.77
N ARG A 47 -0.83 0.17 -4.50
CA ARG A 47 -0.12 0.80 -3.38
C ARG A 47 -0.15 2.32 -3.46
N ALA A 48 0.12 2.89 -4.63
CA ALA A 48 0.11 4.34 -4.85
C ALA A 48 -1.29 4.95 -4.64
N ARG A 49 -2.34 4.27 -5.11
CA ARG A 49 -3.73 4.73 -4.90
C ARG A 49 -4.13 4.68 -3.42
N ALA A 50 -3.81 3.60 -2.73
CA ALA A 50 -4.06 3.45 -1.30
C ALA A 50 -3.33 4.52 -0.48
N GLU A 51 -2.09 4.85 -0.87
CA GLU A 51 -1.30 5.90 -0.22
C GLU A 51 -1.90 7.29 -0.42
N ALA A 52 -2.34 7.60 -1.64
CA ALA A 52 -3.03 8.85 -1.93
C ALA A 52 -4.33 8.99 -1.13
N LEU A 53 -5.08 7.89 -0.98
CA LEU A 53 -6.29 7.86 -0.16
C LEU A 53 -5.97 8.09 1.32
N LEU A 54 -4.90 7.47 1.84
CA LEU A 54 -4.45 7.68 3.21
C LEU A 54 -4.13 9.14 3.47
N GLN A 55 -3.31 9.77 2.62
CA GLN A 55 -2.96 11.19 2.73
C GLN A 55 -4.18 12.12 2.67
N ALA A 56 -5.19 11.78 1.86
CA ALA A 56 -6.42 12.56 1.75
C ALA A 56 -7.36 12.40 2.96
N SER A 57 -7.17 11.37 3.79
CA SER A 57 -8.10 10.97 4.85
C SER A 57 -7.60 11.24 6.26
N VAL A 58 -6.34 11.63 6.42
CA VAL A 58 -5.70 11.96 7.70
C VAL A 58 -5.16 13.38 7.66
N THR A 59 -4.91 14.00 8.83
CA THR A 59 -4.27 15.31 8.84
C THR A 59 -2.79 15.22 8.43
N PRO A 60 -2.17 16.31 7.95
CA PRO A 60 -0.74 16.31 7.65
C PRO A 60 0.14 15.88 8.84
N GLU A 61 -0.26 16.24 10.06
CA GLU A 61 0.46 15.90 11.29
C GLU A 61 0.30 14.42 11.64
N GLU A 62 -0.89 13.86 11.45
CA GLU A 62 -1.16 12.43 11.59
C GLU A 62 -0.32 11.62 10.59
N TYR A 63 -0.26 12.07 9.33
CA TYR A 63 0.54 11.43 8.30
C TYR A 63 2.05 11.51 8.61
N ALA A 64 2.54 12.67 9.00
CA ALA A 64 3.93 12.85 9.41
C ALA A 64 4.30 11.95 10.59
N SER A 65 3.45 11.90 11.62
CA SER A 65 3.64 11.00 12.77
C SER A 65 3.65 9.53 12.35
N LEU A 66 2.78 9.13 11.40
CA LEU A 66 2.76 7.77 10.87
C LEU A 66 4.06 7.41 10.15
N GLU A 67 4.64 8.33 9.39
CA GLU A 67 5.91 8.12 8.67
C GLU A 67 7.12 8.14 9.63
N GLU A 68 7.14 9.04 10.61
CA GLU A 68 8.25 9.18 11.56
C GLU A 68 8.25 8.09 12.63
N ASN A 69 7.09 7.82 13.24
CA ASN A 69 6.94 6.91 14.37
C ASN A 69 6.54 5.49 13.94
N GLY A 70 6.07 5.32 12.70
CA GLY A 70 5.59 4.04 12.17
C GLY A 70 4.21 3.62 12.70
N TYR A 71 3.45 4.54 13.32
CA TYR A 71 2.09 4.30 13.78
C TYR A 71 1.25 5.59 13.83
N LEU A 72 -0.07 5.42 13.68
CA LEU A 72 -1.06 6.47 13.85
C LEU A 72 -1.76 6.30 15.20
N GLU A 73 -1.95 7.39 15.95
CA GLU A 73 -2.73 7.37 17.19
C GLU A 73 -4.19 7.74 16.92
N VAL A 74 -5.12 6.99 17.50
CA VAL A 74 -6.55 7.27 17.43
C VAL A 74 -7.14 7.19 18.84
N SER A 75 -7.76 8.28 19.29
CA SER A 75 -8.45 8.32 20.57
C SER A 75 -9.74 7.50 20.52
N SER A 76 -10.03 6.78 21.59
CA SER A 76 -11.29 6.05 21.73
C SER A 76 -12.46 7.03 21.89
N ARG A 77 -13.58 6.70 21.27
CA ARG A 77 -14.88 7.37 21.43
C ARG A 77 -15.69 6.79 22.59
N LEU A 78 -15.50 5.50 22.89
CA LEU A 78 -16.21 4.78 23.96
C LEU A 78 -15.53 4.93 25.33
N PHE A 79 -14.21 5.10 25.36
CA PHE A 79 -13.40 5.14 26.59
C PHE A 79 -12.48 6.36 26.60
N ALA A 80 -12.85 7.41 27.35
CA ALA A 80 -12.15 8.71 27.34
C ALA A 80 -10.63 8.65 27.59
N ASN A 81 -10.17 7.64 28.33
CA ASN A 81 -8.76 7.46 28.71
C ASN A 81 -8.07 6.38 27.89
N ARG A 82 -8.53 6.08 26.68
CA ARG A 82 -7.99 5.02 25.83
C ARG A 82 -7.52 5.57 24.49
N VAL A 83 -6.34 5.13 24.08
CA VAL A 83 -5.77 5.43 22.77
C VAL A 83 -5.34 4.14 22.07
N TYR A 84 -5.57 4.11 20.76
CA TYR A 84 -5.16 3.04 19.86
C TYR A 84 -3.95 3.48 19.05
N GLN A 85 -2.94 2.62 18.94
CA GLN A 85 -1.82 2.82 18.03
C GLN A 85 -1.93 1.85 16.86
N ILE A 86 -2.30 2.39 15.70
CA ILE A 86 -2.43 1.65 14.44
C ILE A 86 -1.06 1.63 13.75
N PRO A 87 -0.42 0.46 13.61
CA PRO A 87 0.90 0.37 13.00
C PRO A 87 0.83 0.57 11.48
N ARG A 88 1.85 1.21 10.91
CA ARG A 88 1.98 1.42 9.45
C ARG A 88 2.04 0.12 8.66
N LYS A 89 2.73 -0.88 9.20
CA LYS A 89 2.87 -2.22 8.62
C LYS A 89 1.87 -3.17 9.25
N ARG A 90 1.57 -4.27 8.56
CA ARG A 90 0.68 -5.36 9.04
C ARG A 90 1.10 -5.94 10.39
N ARG A 91 0.64 -5.30 11.47
CA ARG A 91 0.86 -5.67 12.87
C ARG A 91 -0.42 -5.39 13.64
N ARG A 92 -0.52 -5.94 14.86
CA ARG A 92 -1.69 -5.73 15.72
C ARG A 92 -1.76 -4.29 16.22
N VAL A 93 -2.98 -3.77 16.32
CA VAL A 93 -3.25 -2.45 16.91
C VAL A 93 -2.99 -2.53 18.40
N ARG A 94 -2.17 -1.63 18.95
CA ARG A 94 -1.87 -1.62 20.39
C ARG A 94 -2.87 -0.73 21.12
N VAL A 95 -3.33 -1.16 22.28
CA VAL A 95 -4.29 -0.42 23.11
C VAL A 95 -3.59 0.06 24.36
N TYR A 96 -3.75 1.35 24.67
CA TYR A 96 -3.18 1.97 25.87
C TYR A 96 -4.27 2.69 26.66
N ALA A 97 -4.17 2.58 28.00
CA ALA A 97 -4.81 3.51 28.92
C ALA A 97 -3.88 4.72 29.12
N VAL A 98 -4.45 5.91 29.11
CA VAL A 98 -3.77 7.20 29.36
C VAL A 98 -4.23 7.71 30.72
N ASP A 99 -3.28 8.20 31.54
CA ASP A 99 -3.62 8.78 32.84
C ASP A 99 -4.36 10.12 32.68
N THR A 100 -5.44 10.33 33.44
CA THR A 100 -6.27 11.55 33.38
C THR A 100 -5.57 12.81 33.86
N HIS A 101 -4.55 12.65 34.70
CA HIS A 101 -3.80 13.74 35.31
C HIS A 101 -2.45 13.95 34.63
N ASP A 102 -1.95 12.96 33.88
CA ASP A 102 -0.66 13.03 33.18
C ASP A 102 -0.69 12.24 31.85
N ALA A 103 -0.94 12.94 30.75
CA ALA A 103 -1.02 12.33 29.42
C ALA A 103 0.29 11.66 28.93
N THR A 104 1.42 11.92 29.61
CA THR A 104 2.70 11.27 29.31
C THR A 104 2.75 9.84 29.84
N LYS A 105 1.94 9.52 30.86
CA LYS A 105 1.84 8.18 31.43
C LYS A 105 0.82 7.36 30.68
N ARG A 106 1.30 6.26 30.10
CA ARG A 106 0.47 5.33 29.33
C ARG A 106 0.74 3.90 29.76
N GLN A 107 -0.31 3.14 30.00
CA GLN A 107 -0.25 1.71 30.33
C GLN A 107 -0.79 0.90 29.17
N LYS A 108 0.01 -0.04 28.65
CA LYS A 108 -0.45 -0.96 27.59
C LYS A 108 -1.49 -1.92 28.17
N LEU A 109 -2.69 -1.93 27.59
CA LEU A 109 -3.78 -2.84 27.99
C LEU A 109 -3.74 -4.15 27.21
N GLY A 110 -3.36 -4.10 25.94
CA GLY A 110 -3.35 -5.27 25.08
C GLY A 110 -3.10 -4.92 23.62
N GLU A 111 -3.40 -5.88 22.75
CA GLU A 111 -3.33 -5.73 21.31
C GLU A 111 -4.60 -6.29 20.66
N LEU A 112 -5.06 -5.63 19.60
CA LEU A 112 -6.24 -6.01 18.81
C LEU A 112 -5.77 -6.55 17.46
N CYS A 113 -6.22 -7.76 17.14
CA CYS A 113 -5.93 -8.43 15.89
C CYS A 113 -7.18 -8.48 15.01
N LEU A 114 -7.20 -7.64 13.98
CA LEU A 114 -8.18 -7.68 12.89
C LEU A 114 -7.38 -7.76 11.59
N ILE A 115 -7.66 -8.76 10.75
CA ILE A 115 -6.95 -9.00 9.50
C ILE A 115 -7.92 -8.96 8.33
N ALA A 116 -7.48 -8.43 7.19
CA ALA A 116 -8.24 -8.54 5.96
C ALA A 116 -8.28 -10.00 5.47
N CYS A 117 -9.41 -10.39 4.88
CA CYS A 117 -9.56 -11.71 4.26
C CYS A 117 -8.78 -11.84 2.95
N GLU A 118 -8.53 -10.71 2.28
CA GLU A 118 -7.80 -10.62 1.02
C GLU A 118 -6.54 -9.73 1.16
N PRO A 119 -5.51 -9.93 0.33
CA PRO A 119 -4.34 -9.07 0.32
C PRO A 119 -4.71 -7.64 -0.09
N VAL A 120 -4.53 -6.70 0.83
CA VAL A 120 -4.75 -5.26 0.61
C VAL A 120 -3.47 -4.46 0.88
N PRO A 121 -3.23 -3.34 0.21
CA PRO A 121 -2.13 -2.44 0.52
C PRO A 121 -2.09 -2.03 2.01
N ASP A 122 -0.89 -1.80 2.55
CA ASP A 122 -0.71 -1.46 3.97
C ASP A 122 -1.44 -0.16 4.35
N ALA A 123 -1.49 0.83 3.46
CA ALA A 123 -2.22 2.07 3.66
C ALA A 123 -3.74 1.86 3.81
N ASP A 124 -4.33 0.95 3.03
CA ASP A 124 -5.75 0.61 3.14
C ASP A 124 -6.05 -0.08 4.48
N LEU A 125 -5.12 -0.90 5.00
CA LEU A 125 -5.27 -1.50 6.33
C LEU A 125 -5.26 -0.44 7.43
N VAL A 126 -4.33 0.52 7.37
CA VAL A 126 -4.26 1.63 8.34
C VAL A 126 -5.59 2.40 8.34
N LEU A 127 -6.11 2.76 7.17
CA LEU A 127 -7.39 3.47 7.05
C LEU A 127 -8.56 2.64 7.56
N THR A 128 -8.60 1.34 7.23
CA THR A 128 -9.66 0.45 7.69
C THR A 128 -9.73 0.43 9.22
N HIS A 129 -8.57 0.32 9.90
CA HIS A 129 -8.53 0.40 11.36
C HIS A 129 -8.98 1.77 11.88
N LYS A 130 -8.48 2.88 11.29
CA LYS A 130 -8.82 4.25 11.73
C LYS A 130 -10.32 4.49 11.61
N TRP A 131 -10.89 4.26 10.43
CA TRP A 131 -12.30 4.52 10.16
C TRP A 131 -13.22 3.64 10.97
N LEU A 132 -12.91 2.37 11.18
CA LEU A 132 -13.72 1.53 12.07
C LEU A 132 -13.67 2.04 13.51
N LEU A 133 -12.50 2.41 14.03
CA LEU A 133 -12.38 2.98 15.37
C LEU A 133 -13.12 4.34 15.52
N GLU A 134 -13.08 5.19 14.49
CA GLU A 134 -13.71 6.51 14.53
C GLU A 134 -15.21 6.48 14.24
N ALA A 135 -15.68 5.59 13.37
CA ALA A 135 -17.08 5.51 12.95
C ALA A 135 -17.91 4.56 13.82
N ASP A 136 -17.37 3.38 14.14
CA ASP A 136 -18.06 2.31 14.86
C ASP A 136 -17.09 1.46 15.69
N GLU A 137 -16.62 2.07 16.78
CA GLU A 137 -15.64 1.44 17.68
C GLU A 137 -16.18 0.14 18.30
N GLU A 138 -17.48 0.03 18.53
CA GLU A 138 -18.11 -1.16 19.11
C GLU A 138 -18.00 -2.36 18.16
N THR A 139 -18.30 -2.18 16.88
CA THR A 139 -18.09 -3.20 15.85
C THR A 139 -16.62 -3.58 15.74
N TYR A 140 -15.71 -2.60 15.80
CA TYR A 140 -14.28 -2.87 15.76
C TYR A 140 -13.83 -3.78 16.92
N LEU A 141 -14.25 -3.45 18.14
CA LEU A 141 -13.87 -4.18 19.35
C LEU A 141 -14.51 -5.57 19.42
N SER A 142 -15.74 -5.74 18.93
CA SER A 142 -16.42 -7.04 18.89
C SER A 142 -15.88 -7.97 17.80
N THR A 143 -15.35 -7.41 16.71
CA THR A 143 -14.79 -8.20 15.60
C THR A 143 -13.31 -8.56 15.85
N ALA A 144 -12.55 -7.66 16.47
CA ALA A 144 -11.12 -7.87 16.68
C ALA A 144 -10.84 -8.90 17.79
N ASN A 145 -9.86 -9.77 17.54
CA ASN A 145 -9.38 -10.68 18.59
C ASN A 145 -8.51 -9.91 19.59
N TRP A 146 -8.88 -9.97 20.86
CA TRP A 146 -8.10 -9.41 21.96
C TRP A 146 -6.93 -10.32 22.34
N ILE A 147 -5.71 -9.77 22.27
CA ILE A 147 -4.49 -10.40 22.73
C ILE A 147 -4.01 -9.64 23.96
N SER A 148 -4.36 -10.13 25.15
CA SER A 148 -3.88 -9.59 26.41
C SER A 148 -2.37 -9.78 26.51
N GLY A 149 -1.63 -8.72 26.83
CA GLY A 149 -0.23 -8.84 27.23
C GLY A 149 -0.19 -9.45 28.63
N SER A 150 -0.14 -10.79 28.73
CA SER A 150 -0.10 -11.48 30.02
C SER A 150 1.27 -11.32 30.69
N TRP A 151 1.54 -10.15 31.24
CA TRP A 151 2.55 -9.93 32.28
C TRP A 151 2.09 -8.76 33.16
N TYR A 152 0.97 -8.93 33.86
CA TYR A 152 0.66 -8.41 35.21
C TYR A 152 -0.86 -8.56 35.44
N GLY A 153 -1.19 -9.47 36.35
CA GLY A 153 -2.42 -9.56 37.16
C GLY A 153 -3.74 -9.05 36.57
N GLY A 154 -4.51 -9.99 35.99
CA GLY A 154 -5.92 -10.23 36.27
C GLY A 154 -6.88 -9.05 36.43
N LEU A 155 -7.73 -8.87 35.43
CA LEU A 155 -9.20 -8.81 35.53
C LEU A 155 -9.76 -9.09 34.12
N PRO A 156 -10.97 -9.68 33.98
CA PRO A 156 -11.49 -10.08 32.69
C PRO A 156 -11.94 -8.85 31.88
N VAL A 157 -11.73 -8.97 30.57
CA VAL A 157 -12.36 -8.16 29.51
C VAL A 157 -13.87 -8.09 29.69
#